data_AF-A0A7S4CRT5-F1
#
_entry.id   AF-A0A7S4CRT5-F1
#
_cell.length_a   1.000
_cell.length_b   1.000
_cell.length_c   1.000
_cell.angle_alpha   90.00
_cell.angle_beta   90.00
_cell.angle_gamma   90.00
#
_symmetry.space_group_name_H-M   'P 1'
#
loop_
_entity.id
_entity.type
_entity.pdbx_description
1 polymer ?
#
loop_
_entity_poly.entity_id
_entity_poly.type
_entity_poly.pdbx_seq_one_letter_code
_entity_poly.pdbx_strand_id
1 'polypeptide(L)'
;MAYIQQIGAENLSAALINGQEAPGFDIPSMTLENLVKCGKQVMEEQDNVASAAQPGLTRETAFFMGVCSGIFKGDPITSDEVATLVQTFPNQPVEFFASLRCRIYDDSLLEYIQDVGVTNLKDTLINAASPPKFEAPLTLENLVKYGQRLVDEQTDE
;
A
#
# COMPACT_ATOMS: atom_id res chain seq x y z
N MET A 1 21.92 -17.10 -20.53
CA MET A 1 20.89 -18.17 -20.49
C MET A 1 21.43 -19.58 -20.70
N ALA A 2 22.62 -19.77 -21.31
CA ALA A 2 23.15 -21.11 -21.61
C ALA A 2 23.34 -22.02 -20.38
N TYR A 3 23.83 -21.48 -19.26
CA TYR A 3 24.15 -22.30 -18.08
C TYR A 3 22.90 -22.87 -17.37
N ILE A 4 21.88 -22.04 -17.09
CA ILE A 4 20.64 -22.49 -16.44
C ILE A 4 19.88 -23.49 -17.32
N GLN A 5 19.91 -23.33 -18.65
CA GLN A 5 19.35 -24.31 -19.58
C GLN A 5 20.12 -25.64 -19.60
N GLN A 6 21.43 -25.61 -19.32
CA GLN A 6 22.27 -26.80 -19.29
C GLN A 6 22.07 -27.64 -18.03
N ILE A 7 21.88 -27.00 -16.87
CA ILE A 7 21.78 -27.70 -15.58
C ILE A 7 20.34 -27.84 -15.06
N GLY A 8 19.39 -27.07 -15.61
CA GLY A 8 18.03 -26.95 -15.08
C GLY A 8 17.95 -25.96 -13.91
N ALA A 9 16.87 -25.19 -13.85
CA ALA A 9 16.68 -24.15 -12.83
C ALA A 9 16.62 -24.75 -11.40
N GLU A 10 16.09 -25.96 -11.29
CA GLU A 10 15.95 -26.74 -10.06
C GLU A 10 17.31 -27.15 -9.46
N ASN A 11 18.36 -27.26 -10.27
CA ASN A 11 19.70 -27.64 -9.82
C ASN A 11 20.63 -26.44 -9.64
N LEU A 12 20.15 -25.22 -9.90
CA LEU A 12 20.96 -24.00 -9.85
C LEU A 12 21.51 -23.72 -8.46
N SER A 13 20.71 -23.93 -7.41
CA SER A 13 21.13 -23.70 -6.02
C SER A 13 22.24 -24.66 -5.61
N ALA A 14 22.10 -25.95 -5.95
CA ALA A 14 23.11 -26.96 -5.67
C ALA A 14 24.41 -26.69 -6.45
N ALA A 15 24.31 -26.28 -7.72
CA ALA A 15 25.46 -25.97 -8.56
C ALA A 15 26.24 -24.73 -8.10
N LEU A 16 25.56 -23.68 -7.62
CA LEU A 16 26.20 -22.44 -7.16
C LEU A 16 26.81 -22.55 -5.76
N ILE A 17 26.16 -23.29 -4.86
CA ILE A 17 26.55 -23.34 -3.44
C ILE A 17 27.51 -24.50 -3.16
N ASN A 18 27.30 -25.65 -3.82
CA ASN A 18 28.01 -26.89 -3.54
C ASN A 18 28.87 -27.38 -4.73
N GLY A 19 28.88 -26.66 -5.85
CA GLY A 19 29.66 -27.03 -7.03
C GLY A 19 31.17 -26.95 -6.77
N GLN A 20 31.92 -27.97 -7.22
CA GLN A 20 33.38 -27.97 -7.12
C GLN A 20 34.07 -27.05 -8.14
N GLU A 21 33.39 -26.72 -9.24
CA GLU A 21 33.86 -25.80 -10.27
C GLU A 21 32.93 -24.59 -10.37
N ALA A 22 33.53 -23.40 -10.40
CA ALA A 22 32.77 -22.16 -10.58
C ALA A 22 32.18 -22.12 -12.01
N PRO A 23 30.89 -21.75 -12.17
CA PRO A 23 30.33 -21.58 -13.50
C PRO A 23 31.13 -20.54 -14.29
N GLY A 24 31.56 -20.92 -15.50
CA GLY A 24 32.07 -19.97 -16.47
C GLY A 24 30.93 -19.10 -16.97
N PHE A 25 30.92 -17.83 -16.57
CA PHE A 25 30.04 -16.84 -17.16
C PHE A 25 30.82 -16.10 -18.24
N ASP A 26 30.47 -16.34 -19.50
CA ASP A 26 30.94 -15.49 -20.59
C ASP A 26 30.37 -14.08 -20.37
N ILE A 27 31.25 -13.15 -20.02
CA ILE A 27 30.88 -11.74 -19.94
C ILE A 27 30.63 -11.29 -21.39
N PRO A 28 29.38 -10.95 -21.75
CA PRO A 28 29.09 -10.51 -23.11
C PRO A 28 29.91 -9.26 -23.44
N SER A 29 30.45 -9.19 -24.65
CA SER A 29 31.16 -8.00 -25.10
C SER A 29 30.19 -6.81 -25.16
N MET A 30 30.60 -5.68 -24.56
CA MET A 30 29.81 -4.44 -24.48
C MET A 30 29.83 -3.69 -25.80
N THR A 31 29.39 -4.34 -26.87
CA THR A 31 29.22 -3.72 -28.18
C THR A 31 27.93 -2.92 -28.22
N LEU A 32 27.86 -1.93 -29.13
CA LEU A 32 26.66 -1.11 -29.31
C LEU A 32 25.42 -1.95 -29.63
N GLU A 33 25.56 -3.00 -30.44
CA GLU A 33 24.47 -3.91 -30.79
C GLU A 33 23.92 -4.65 -29.57
N ASN A 34 24.78 -5.18 -28.71
CA ASN A 34 24.39 -5.85 -27.48
C ASN A 34 23.73 -4.89 -26.49
N LEU A 35 24.27 -3.67 -26.35
CA LEU A 35 23.68 -2.64 -25.50
C LEU A 35 22.29 -2.21 -25.98
N VAL A 36 22.11 -2.03 -27.29
CA VAL A 36 20.79 -1.70 -27.88
C VAL A 36 19.81 -2.85 -27.71
N LYS A 37 20.25 -4.10 -27.89
CA LYS A 37 19.42 -5.29 -27.68
C LYS A 37 18.97 -5.41 -26.21
N CYS A 38 19.91 -5.26 -25.27
CA CYS A 38 19.59 -5.24 -23.84
C CYS A 38 18.63 -4.09 -23.49
N GLY A 39 18.85 -2.89 -24.03
CA GLY A 39 17.95 -1.75 -23.81
C GLY A 39 16.52 -2.03 -24.26
N LYS A 40 16.33 -2.70 -25.42
CA LYS A 40 15.01 -3.15 -25.90
C LYS A 40 14.38 -4.19 -24.99
N GLN A 41 15.15 -5.17 -24.51
CA GLN A 41 14.65 -6.19 -23.58
C GLN A 41 14.21 -5.58 -22.25
N VAL A 42 14.98 -4.62 -21.71
CA VAL A 42 14.60 -3.90 -20.49
C VAL A 42 13.31 -3.09 -20.71
N MET A 43 13.14 -2.47 -21.88
CA MET A 43 11.88 -1.77 -22.21
C MET A 43 10.70 -2.76 -22.31
N GLU A 44 10.86 -3.88 -23.00
CA GLU A 44 9.83 -4.93 -23.09
C GLU A 44 9.46 -5.51 -21.72
N GLU A 45 10.45 -5.74 -20.85
CA GLU A 45 10.21 -6.19 -19.46
C GLU A 45 9.48 -5.13 -18.63
N GLN A 46 9.82 -3.84 -18.79
CA GLN A 46 9.12 -2.75 -18.13
C GLN A 46 7.67 -2.61 -18.62
N ASP A 47 7.42 -2.85 -19.90
CA ASP A 47 6.06 -2.89 -20.48
C ASP A 47 5.27 -4.10 -19.98
N ASN A 48 5.92 -5.25 -19.77
CA ASN A 48 5.28 -6.43 -19.18
C ASN A 48 4.86 -6.18 -17.72
N VAL A 49 5.68 -5.49 -16.92
CA VAL A 49 5.32 -5.05 -15.56
C VAL A 49 4.15 -4.05 -15.60
N ALA A 50 4.10 -3.17 -16.60
CA ALA A 50 2.97 -2.27 -16.79
C ALA A 50 1.68 -3.01 -17.22
N SER A 51 1.79 -4.07 -18.01
CA SER A 51 0.65 -4.88 -18.48
C SER A 51 0.02 -5.78 -17.41
N ALA A 52 0.75 -6.04 -16.31
CA ALA A 52 0.21 -6.70 -15.12
C ALA A 52 -0.63 -5.75 -14.24
N ALA A 53 -0.62 -4.44 -14.53
CA ALA A 53 -1.53 -3.49 -13.89
C ALA A 53 -2.93 -3.60 -14.51
N GLN A 54 -3.97 -3.53 -13.68
CA GLN A 54 -5.36 -3.52 -14.13
C GLN A 54 -5.58 -2.43 -15.19
N PRO A 55 -6.26 -2.72 -16.32
CA PRO A 55 -6.43 -1.76 -17.40
C PRO A 55 -7.21 -0.52 -16.93
N GLY A 56 -6.59 0.64 -17.03
CA GLY A 56 -7.15 1.94 -16.63
C GLY A 56 -6.54 2.57 -15.37
N LEU A 57 -5.68 1.85 -14.65
CA LEU A 57 -5.02 2.35 -13.44
C LEU A 57 -3.71 3.08 -13.79
N THR A 58 -3.64 4.39 -13.55
CA THR A 58 -2.41 5.16 -13.72
C THR A 58 -1.36 4.73 -12.69
N ARG A 59 -0.06 4.87 -13.01
CA ARG A 59 1.02 4.61 -12.02
C ARG A 59 0.84 5.41 -10.72
N GLU A 60 0.26 6.60 -10.83
CA GLU A 60 -0.05 7.47 -9.71
C GLU A 60 -1.15 6.89 -8.83
N THR A 61 -2.28 6.44 -9.40
CA THR A 61 -3.36 5.80 -8.64
C THR A 61 -2.90 4.50 -7.97
N ALA A 62 -2.04 3.71 -8.62
CA ALA A 62 -1.44 2.52 -8.01
C ALA A 62 -0.56 2.85 -6.78
N PHE A 63 0.20 3.96 -6.82
CA PHE A 63 0.95 4.44 -5.66
C PHE A 63 0.02 4.84 -4.51
N PHE A 64 -1.01 5.66 -4.79
CA PHE A 64 -1.96 6.09 -3.77
C PHE A 64 -2.71 4.90 -3.14
N MET A 65 -3.12 3.91 -3.93
CA MET A 65 -3.75 2.70 -3.41
C MET A 65 -2.84 1.92 -2.46
N GLY A 66 -1.55 1.79 -2.80
CA GLY A 66 -0.58 1.12 -1.94
C GLY A 66 -0.38 1.85 -0.61
N VAL A 67 -0.25 3.17 -0.65
CA VAL A 67 -0.08 3.99 0.56
C VAL A 67 -1.36 3.97 1.42
N CYS A 68 -2.53 4.14 0.82
CA CYS A 68 -3.81 4.10 1.54
C CYS A 68 -4.07 2.72 2.14
N SER A 69 -3.71 1.64 1.45
CA SER A 69 -3.77 0.29 2.02
C SER A 69 -2.90 0.14 3.27
N GLY A 70 -1.78 0.87 3.34
CA GLY A 70 -0.95 0.95 4.55
C GLY A 70 -1.59 1.77 5.68
N ILE A 71 -2.23 2.90 5.34
CA ILE A 71 -2.94 3.76 6.31
C ILE A 71 -4.07 3.01 7.01
N PHE A 72 -4.87 2.25 6.25
CA PHE A 72 -6.01 1.50 6.76
C PHE A 72 -5.66 0.07 7.20
N LYS A 73 -4.37 -0.24 7.36
CA LYS A 73 -3.93 -1.58 7.72
C LYS A 73 -4.40 -1.94 9.14
N GLY A 74 -5.22 -2.99 9.24
CA GLY A 74 -5.77 -3.48 10.51
C GLY A 74 -7.13 -2.89 10.86
N ASP A 75 -7.65 -1.99 10.03
CA ASP A 75 -9.02 -1.51 10.11
C ASP A 75 -9.99 -2.46 9.37
N PRO A 76 -11.29 -2.46 9.70
CA PRO A 76 -12.28 -3.33 9.08
C PRO A 76 -12.72 -2.85 7.68
N ILE A 77 -11.76 -2.58 6.79
CA ILE A 77 -11.98 -2.16 5.40
C ILE A 77 -11.19 -3.04 4.43
N THR A 78 -11.80 -3.38 3.31
CA THR A 78 -11.20 -4.22 2.26
C THR A 78 -10.34 -3.39 1.30
N SER A 79 -9.39 -4.04 0.61
CA SER A 79 -8.57 -3.38 -0.43
C SER A 79 -9.40 -2.78 -1.56
N ASP A 80 -10.53 -3.39 -1.91
CA ASP A 80 -11.42 -2.90 -2.98
C ASP A 80 -12.17 -1.65 -2.54
N GLU A 81 -12.56 -1.56 -1.26
CA GLU A 81 -13.16 -0.36 -0.68
C GLU A 81 -12.13 0.77 -0.58
N VAL A 82 -10.88 0.47 -0.21
CA VAL A 82 -9.78 1.45 -0.25
C VAL A 82 -9.56 1.96 -1.67
N ALA A 83 -9.58 1.08 -2.68
CA ALA A 83 -9.47 1.47 -4.07
C ALA A 83 -10.62 2.42 -4.48
N THR A 84 -11.85 2.07 -4.10
CA THR A 84 -13.04 2.89 -4.35
C THR A 84 -12.92 4.26 -3.68
N LEU A 85 -12.42 4.32 -2.45
CA LEU A 85 -12.21 5.55 -1.70
C LEU A 85 -11.19 6.48 -2.37
N VAL A 86 -10.05 5.92 -2.81
CA VAL A 86 -9.01 6.68 -3.54
C VAL A 86 -9.56 7.21 -4.87
N GLN A 87 -10.35 6.40 -5.58
CA GLN A 87 -11.01 6.83 -6.82
C GLN A 87 -12.08 7.91 -6.61
N THR A 88 -12.70 7.95 -5.43
CA THR A 88 -13.72 8.96 -5.08
C THR A 88 -13.06 10.33 -4.83
N PHE A 89 -11.83 10.34 -4.32
CA PHE A 89 -11.08 11.57 -4.01
C PHE A 89 -9.74 11.64 -4.76
N PRO A 90 -9.75 11.69 -6.12
CA PRO A 90 -8.53 11.53 -6.92
C PRO A 90 -7.57 12.73 -6.83
N ASN A 91 -8.05 13.89 -6.43
CA ASN A 91 -7.27 15.14 -6.34
C ASN A 91 -6.79 15.45 -4.92
N GLN A 92 -6.98 14.53 -3.97
CA GLN A 92 -6.63 14.73 -2.57
C GLN A 92 -5.24 14.14 -2.27
N PRO A 93 -4.42 14.81 -1.44
CA PRO A 93 -3.09 14.31 -1.08
C PRO A 93 -3.18 13.10 -0.14
N VAL A 94 -2.08 12.38 0.09
CA VAL A 94 -2.04 11.21 0.98
C VAL A 94 -2.50 11.56 2.40
N GLU A 95 -2.11 12.74 2.88
CA GLU A 95 -2.44 13.27 4.20
C GLU A 95 -3.96 13.37 4.42
N PHE A 96 -4.74 13.62 3.36
CA PHE A 96 -6.20 13.64 3.44
C PHE A 96 -6.77 12.32 3.96
N PHE A 97 -6.28 11.18 3.46
CA PHE A 97 -6.77 9.86 3.89
C PHE A 97 -6.35 9.51 5.32
N ALA A 98 -5.16 9.97 5.75
CA ALA A 98 -4.74 9.85 7.14
C ALA A 98 -5.61 10.72 8.07
N SER A 99 -5.89 11.97 7.69
CA SER A 99 -6.79 12.87 8.42
C SER A 99 -8.21 12.34 8.50
N LEU A 100 -8.71 11.73 7.41
CA LEU A 100 -10.03 11.10 7.34
C LEU A 100 -10.17 10.00 8.39
N ARG A 101 -9.17 9.09 8.47
CA ARG A 101 -9.12 8.04 9.47
C ARG A 101 -9.15 8.62 10.89
N CYS A 102 -8.31 9.61 11.16
CA CYS A 102 -8.25 10.26 12.48
C CYS A 102 -9.59 10.90 12.87
N ARG A 103 -10.27 11.59 11.94
CA ARG A 103 -11.54 12.29 12.21
C ARG A 103 -12.64 11.35 12.71
N ILE A 104 -12.70 10.13 12.16
CA ILE A 104 -13.69 9.12 12.57
C ILE A 104 -13.36 8.58 13.97
N TYR A 105 -12.07 8.38 14.26
CA TYR A 105 -11.64 8.00 15.61
C TYR A 105 -11.89 9.12 16.64
N ASP A 106 -11.67 10.39 16.27
CA ASP A 106 -11.91 11.53 17.16
C ASP A 106 -13.37 11.61 17.58
N ASP A 107 -14.31 11.46 16.64
CA ASP A 107 -15.75 11.45 16.94
C ASP A 107 -16.14 10.26 17.83
N SER A 108 -15.57 9.08 17.56
CA SER A 108 -15.79 7.88 18.39
C SER A 108 -15.24 8.04 19.82
N LEU A 109 -14.07 8.68 19.95
CA LEU A 109 -13.49 9.02 21.25
C LEU A 109 -14.32 10.05 22.00
N LEU A 110 -14.86 11.04 21.30
CA LEU A 110 -15.73 12.05 21.90
C LEU A 110 -17.03 11.42 22.44
N GLU A 111 -17.67 10.53 21.68
CA GLU A 111 -18.85 9.79 22.11
C GLU A 111 -18.55 8.96 23.37
N TYR A 112 -17.41 8.25 23.39
CA TYR A 112 -16.98 7.51 24.57
C TYR A 112 -16.77 8.41 25.80
N ILE A 113 -16.12 9.57 25.62
CA ILE A 113 -15.91 10.54 26.72
C ILE A 113 -17.26 11.04 27.26
N GLN A 114 -18.25 11.23 26.38
CA GLN A 114 -19.59 11.65 26.76
C GLN A 114 -20.34 10.56 27.54
N ASP A 115 -20.20 9.30 27.13
CA ASP A 115 -20.85 8.15 27.79
C ASP A 115 -20.26 7.88 29.19
N VAL A 116 -18.94 7.83 29.31
CA VAL A 116 -18.25 7.61 30.59
C VAL A 116 -18.39 8.83 31.52
N GLY A 117 -18.39 10.03 30.94
CA GLY A 117 -18.34 11.30 31.63
C GLY A 117 -16.92 11.71 32.03
N VAL A 118 -16.61 12.99 31.88
CA VAL A 118 -15.27 13.56 32.09
C VAL A 118 -14.70 13.26 33.47
N THR A 119 -15.54 13.22 34.50
CA THR A 119 -15.13 12.96 35.89
C THR A 119 -14.63 11.53 36.10
N ASN A 120 -15.19 10.56 35.36
CA ASN A 120 -14.88 9.14 35.53
C ASN A 120 -13.71 8.68 34.65
N LEU A 121 -13.25 9.51 33.70
CA LEU A 121 -12.17 9.17 32.76
C LEU A 121 -10.90 8.69 33.45
N LYS A 122 -10.53 9.29 34.59
CA LYS A 122 -9.34 8.90 35.37
C LYS A 122 -9.37 7.42 35.73
N ASP A 123 -10.52 6.94 36.18
CA ASP A 123 -10.65 5.57 36.67
C ASP A 123 -10.68 4.55 35.52
N THR A 124 -11.31 4.91 34.39
CA THR A 124 -11.36 4.08 33.18
C THR A 124 -10.09 4.09 32.32
N LEU A 125 -9.28 5.15 32.34
CA LEU A 125 -8.08 5.26 31.50
C LEU A 125 -6.79 4.98 32.26
N ILE A 126 -6.66 5.49 33.49
CA ILE A 126 -5.40 5.46 34.26
C ILE A 126 -5.42 4.32 35.28
N ASN A 127 -6.54 4.15 35.98
CA ASN A 127 -6.65 3.14 37.05
C ASN A 127 -7.23 1.80 36.57
N ALA A 128 -7.52 1.66 35.27
CA ALA A 128 -8.08 0.44 34.71
C ALA A 128 -7.04 -0.66 34.55
N ALA A 129 -7.45 -1.92 34.75
CA ALA A 129 -6.59 -3.09 34.59
C ALA A 129 -6.15 -3.34 33.14
N SER A 130 -6.95 -2.87 32.18
CA SER A 130 -6.64 -2.90 30.75
C SER A 130 -7.15 -1.63 30.08
N PRO A 131 -6.43 -1.09 29.08
CA PRO A 131 -6.93 0.05 28.32
C PRO A 131 -8.30 -0.26 27.69
N PRO A 132 -9.22 0.70 27.64
CA PRO A 132 -10.46 0.54 26.89
C PRO A 132 -10.14 0.25 25.43
N LYS A 133 -10.91 -0.67 24.85
CA LYS A 133 -10.86 -0.98 23.42
C LYS A 133 -11.90 -0.13 22.73
N PHE A 134 -11.49 0.52 21.64
CA PHE A 134 -12.35 1.36 20.84
C PHE A 134 -12.48 0.73 19.46
N GLU A 135 -13.72 0.57 19.02
CA GLU A 135 -14.02 0.19 17.64
C GLU A 135 -14.67 1.40 16.98
N ALA A 136 -13.95 2.02 16.05
CA ALA A 136 -14.49 3.10 15.24
C ALA A 136 -15.22 2.50 14.03
N PRO A 137 -16.37 3.05 13.60
CA PRO A 137 -17.13 2.53 12.49
C PRO A 137 -16.50 2.94 11.14
N LEU A 138 -15.34 2.36 10.82
CA LEU A 138 -14.59 2.57 9.58
C LEU A 138 -15.19 1.78 8.41
N THR A 139 -16.42 2.13 8.04
CA THR A 139 -17.07 1.63 6.82
C THR A 139 -16.78 2.56 5.63
N LEU A 140 -16.82 2.04 4.40
CA LEU A 140 -16.65 2.85 3.20
C LEU A 140 -17.65 4.02 3.15
N GLU A 141 -18.91 3.77 3.52
CA GLU A 141 -19.97 4.80 3.56
C GLU A 141 -19.58 5.97 4.47
N ASN A 142 -19.12 5.66 5.69
CA ASN A 142 -18.68 6.69 6.63
C ASN A 142 -17.46 7.43 6.09
N LEU A 143 -16.48 6.72 5.54
CA LEU A 143 -15.28 7.33 4.97
C LEU A 143 -15.62 8.31 3.82
N VAL A 144 -16.53 7.95 2.93
CA VAL A 144 -16.99 8.84 1.86
C VAL A 144 -17.72 10.06 2.42
N LYS A 145 -18.63 9.84 3.38
CA LYS A 145 -19.38 10.94 4.04
C LYS A 145 -18.45 11.95 4.72
N TYR A 146 -17.50 11.46 5.50
CA TYR A 146 -16.53 12.31 6.19
C TYR A 146 -15.55 12.96 5.22
N GLY A 147 -15.16 12.25 4.15
CA GLY A 147 -14.31 12.76 3.10
C GLY A 147 -14.95 13.94 2.37
N GLN A 148 -16.25 13.85 2.04
CA GLN A 148 -16.98 14.96 1.44
C GLN A 148 -17.00 16.17 2.38
N ARG A 149 -17.31 15.97 3.66
CA ARG A 149 -17.30 17.05 4.66
C ARG A 149 -15.93 17.74 4.75
N LEU A 150 -14.84 16.96 4.75
CA LEU A 150 -13.47 17.50 4.80
C LEU A 150 -13.10 18.27 3.52
N VAL A 151 -13.56 17.82 2.36
CA VAL A 151 -13.37 18.55 1.09
C VAL A 151 -14.14 19.87 1.12
N ASP A 152 -15.39 19.85 1.58
CA ASP A 152 -16.22 21.05 1.69
C ASP A 152 -15.56 22.08 2.63
N GLU A 153 -15.06 21.62 3.80
CA GLU A 153 -14.31 22.44 4.77
C GLU A 153 -13.06 23.11 4.14
N GLN A 154 -12.42 22.48 3.15
CA GLN A 154 -11.25 23.04 2.46
C GLN A 154 -11.61 24.05 1.37
N THR A 155 -12.80 23.94 0.77
CA THR A 155 -13.24 24.83 -0.32
C THR A 155 -13.91 26.12 0.16
N ASP A 156 -14.25 26.19 1.45
CA ASP A 156 -14.88 27.36 2.08
C ASP A 156 -13.87 28.44 2.53
N GLU A 157 -12.57 28.26 2.27
CA GLU A 157 -11.50 29.28 2.44
C GLU A 157 -11.19 30.04 1.12
#